data_AF-A0A1S8T8M2-F1
#
_entry.id   AF-A0A1S8T8M2-F1
#
_cell.length_a   1.000
_cell.length_b   1.000
_cell.length_c   1.000
_cell.angle_alpha   90.00
_cell.angle_beta   90.00
_cell.angle_gamma   90.00
#
_symmetry.space_group_name_H-M   'P 1'
#
loop_
_entity.id
_entity.type
_entity.pdbx_description
1 polymer ?
#
loop_
_entity_poly.entity_id
_entity_poly.type
_entity_poly.pdbx_seq_one_letter_code
_entity_poly.pdbx_strand_id
1 'polypeptide(L)'
;MLQMFIFETFEMIEQVQQLIIDSEKIKRLETDVINEIFRIMHAVKRSFGIMMFDNISSISHNIEELFYFIRESEPKKTNYSVSQI
;
A
#
# COMPACT_ATOMS: atom_id res chain seq x y z
N MET A 1 5.23 -19.58 -13.55
CA MET A 1 5.79 -18.28 -13.11
C MET A 1 4.71 -17.20 -13.03
N LEU A 2 3.99 -16.88 -14.11
CA LEU A 2 2.95 -15.84 -14.08
C LEU A 2 1.84 -16.10 -13.04
N GLN A 3 1.33 -17.32 -12.93
CA GLN A 3 0.32 -17.66 -11.91
C GLN A 3 0.81 -17.44 -10.48
N MET A 4 2.03 -17.86 -10.18
CA MET A 4 2.64 -17.69 -8.85
C MET A 4 2.88 -16.20 -8.54
N PHE A 5 3.37 -15.46 -9.53
CA PHE A 5 3.52 -14.01 -9.43
C PHE A 5 2.18 -13.30 -9.15
N ILE A 6 1.13 -13.67 -9.88
CA ILE A 6 -0.22 -13.13 -9.67
C ILE A 6 -0.68 -13.45 -8.26
N PHE A 7 -0.57 -14.71 -7.84
CA PHE A 7 -0.95 -15.15 -6.50
C PHE A 7 -0.22 -14.37 -5.39
N GLU A 8 1.12 -14.29 -5.44
CA GLU A 8 1.92 -13.53 -4.48
C GLU A 8 1.57 -12.04 -4.46
N THR A 9 1.30 -11.45 -5.63
CA THR A 9 0.89 -10.05 -5.71
C THR A 9 -0.48 -9.83 -5.07
N PHE A 10 -1.44 -10.72 -5.29
CA PHE A 10 -2.74 -10.64 -4.64
C PHE A 10 -2.64 -10.77 -3.11
N GLU A 11 -1.83 -11.71 -2.61
CA GLU A 11 -1.57 -11.87 -1.17
C GLU A 11 -0.97 -10.60 -0.55
N MET A 12 0.00 -9.97 -1.23
CA MET A 12 0.58 -8.70 -0.77
C MET A 12 -0.44 -7.57 -0.73
N ILE A 13 -1.32 -7.48 -1.74
CA ILE A 13 -2.39 -6.47 -1.78
C ILE A 13 -3.45 -6.72 -0.70
N GLU A 14 -3.79 -7.98 -0.43
CA GLU A 14 -4.71 -8.36 0.65
C GLU A 14 -4.16 -7.97 2.03
N GLN A 15 -2.86 -8.15 2.26
CA GLN A 15 -2.20 -7.69 3.49
C GLN A 15 -2.30 -6.16 3.65
N VAL A 16 -2.09 -5.39 2.58
CA VAL A 16 -2.28 -3.92 2.62
C VAL A 16 -3.72 -3.56 2.95
N GLN A 17 -4.70 -4.24 2.34
CA GLN A 17 -6.11 -4.00 2.63
C GLN A 17 -6.45 -4.27 4.11
N GLN A 18 -5.95 -5.38 4.67
CA GLN A 18 -6.18 -5.74 6.06
C GLN A 18 -5.60 -4.69 7.02
N LEU A 19 -4.38 -4.22 6.76
CA LEU A 19 -3.74 -3.15 7.53
C LEU A 19 -4.55 -1.84 7.53
N ILE A 20 -5.13 -1.48 6.39
CA ILE A 20 -6.00 -0.30 6.26
C ILE A 20 -7.29 -0.51 7.07
N ILE A 21 -7.97 -1.64 6.90
CA ILE A 21 -9.22 -1.96 7.61
C ILE A 21 -9.00 -1.94 9.13
N ASP A 22 -7.89 -2.50 9.61
CA ASP A 22 -7.60 -2.52 11.05
C ASP A 22 -7.27 -1.12 11.58
N SER A 23 -6.60 -0.28 10.79
CA SER A 23 -6.38 1.14 11.10
C SER A 23 -7.69 1.94 11.14
N GLU A 24 -8.65 1.61 10.28
CA GLU A 24 -9.99 2.23 10.29
C GLU A 24 -10.76 1.90 11.57
N LYS A 25 -10.72 0.64 12.04
CA LYS A 25 -11.41 0.21 13.28
C LYS A 25 -10.96 1.02 14.49
N ILE A 26 -9.68 1.37 14.57
CA ILE A 26 -9.11 2.18 15.64
C ILE A 26 -9.11 3.69 15.33
N LYS A 27 -9.66 4.10 14.17
CA LYS A 27 -9.72 5.48 13.67
C LYS A 27 -8.36 6.19 13.68
N ARG A 28 -7.30 5.42 13.49
CA ARG A 28 -5.92 5.91 13.56
C ARG A 28 -5.06 5.10 12.60
N LEU A 29 -4.34 5.81 11.74
CA LEU A 29 -3.28 5.22 10.95
C LEU A 29 -1.96 5.46 11.68
N GLU A 30 -1.46 4.41 12.34
CA GLU A 30 -0.21 4.50 13.10
C GLU A 30 1.00 4.48 12.18
N THR A 31 2.08 5.14 12.59
CA THR A 31 3.31 5.24 11.80
C THR A 31 3.87 3.86 11.42
N ASP A 32 3.73 2.87 12.32
CA ASP A 32 4.17 1.50 12.04
C ASP A 32 3.36 0.85 10.91
N VAL A 33 2.05 1.07 10.88
CA VAL A 33 1.18 0.59 9.79
C VAL A 33 1.53 1.29 8.47
N ILE A 34 1.77 2.60 8.49
CA ILE A 34 2.21 3.35 7.30
C ILE A 34 3.53 2.78 6.77
N ASN A 35 4.49 2.53 7.66
CA ASN A 35 5.78 1.96 7.30
C ASN A 35 5.64 0.56 6.72
N GLU A 36 4.70 -0.24 7.22
CA GLU A 36 4.45 -1.58 6.73
C GLU A 36 3.82 -1.57 5.33
N ILE A 37 2.79 -0.77 5.12
CA ILE A 37 2.18 -0.58 3.80
C ILE A 37 3.23 -0.07 2.80
N PHE A 38 4.07 0.90 3.19
CA PHE A 38 5.15 1.41 2.35
C PHE A 38 6.13 0.31 1.93
N ARG A 39 6.54 -0.57 2.85
CA ARG A 39 7.43 -1.71 2.54
C ARG A 39 6.79 -2.69 1.56
N ILE A 40 5.51 -3.01 1.76
CA ILE A 40 4.78 -3.94 0.87
C ILE A 40 4.66 -3.32 -0.53
N MET A 41 4.26 -2.06 -0.64
CA MET A 41 4.13 -1.38 -1.93
C MET A 41 5.47 -1.28 -2.68
N HIS A 42 6.56 -1.02 -1.97
CA HIS A 42 7.90 -1.04 -2.56
C HIS A 42 8.29 -2.44 -3.08
N ALA A 43 7.92 -3.51 -2.38
CA ALA A 43 8.13 -4.87 -2.84
C ALA A 43 7.30 -5.20 -4.09
N VAL A 44 6.02 -4.81 -4.10
CA VAL A 44 5.09 -4.92 -5.24
C VAL A 44 5.63 -4.18 -6.47
N LYS A 45 6.16 -2.96 -6.31
CA LYS A 45 6.79 -2.22 -7.42
C LYS A 45 7.97 -2.98 -8.02
N ARG A 46 8.86 -3.52 -7.17
CA ARG A 46 10.00 -4.31 -7.64
C ARG A 46 9.56 -5.58 -8.37
N SER A 47 8.52 -6.26 -7.89
CA SER A 47 8.02 -7.47 -8.55
C SER A 47 7.46 -7.17 -9.95
N PHE A 48 6.73 -6.06 -10.13
CA PHE A 48 6.30 -5.59 -11.45
C PHE A 48 7.47 -5.23 -12.37
N GLY A 49 8.50 -4.58 -11.85
CA GLY A 49 9.71 -4.25 -12.61
C GLY A 49 10.47 -5.48 -13.10
N ILE A 50 10.59 -6.53 -12.27
CA ILE A 50 11.22 -7.81 -12.65
C ILE A 50 10.42 -8.51 -13.77
N MET A 51 9.09 -8.40 -13.75
CA MET A 51 8.20 -8.96 -14.77
C MET A 51 8.07 -8.07 -16.02
N MET A 52 8.77 -6.93 -16.08
CA MET A 52 8.70 -5.94 -17.17
C MET A 52 7.27 -5.42 -17.44
N PHE A 53 6.46 -5.31 -16.38
CA PHE A 53 5.13 -4.72 -16.45
C PHE A 53 5.18 -3.23 -16.14
N ASP A 54 5.73 -2.44 -17.05
CA ASP A 54 6.06 -1.02 -16.85
C ASP A 54 4.85 -0.15 -16.48
N ASN A 55 3.68 -0.44 -17.07
CA ASN A 55 2.45 0.28 -16.76
C ASN A 55 2.03 0.08 -15.29
N ILE A 56 2.11 -1.16 -14.80
CA ILE A 56 1.71 -1.50 -13.42
C ILE A 56 2.78 -1.05 -12.43
N SER A 57 4.05 -1.17 -12.80
CA SER A 57 5.18 -0.61 -12.05
C SER A 57 4.98 0.90 -11.81
N SER A 58 4.57 1.65 -12.84
CA SER A 58 4.28 3.09 -12.72
C SER A 58 3.12 3.40 -11.75
N ILE A 59 2.05 2.58 -11.76
CA ILE A 59 0.95 2.72 -10.81
C ILE A 59 1.43 2.45 -9.37
N SER A 60 2.19 1.36 -9.17
CA SER A 60 2.72 1.03 -7.85
C SER A 60 3.69 2.08 -7.31
N HIS A 61 4.43 2.76 -8.20
CA HIS A 61 5.29 3.88 -7.85
C HIS A 61 4.49 5.08 -7.31
N ASN A 62 3.40 5.48 -7.99
CA ASN A 62 2.54 6.56 -7.52
C ASN A 62 1.92 6.27 -6.13
N ILE A 63 1.56 5.00 -5.87
CA ILE A 63 1.03 4.58 -4.57
C ILE A 63 2.13 4.63 -3.49
N GLU A 64 3.34 4.18 -3.81
CA GLU A 64 4.50 4.29 -2.91
C GLU A 64 4.80 5.76 -2.56
N GLU A 65 4.73 6.67 -3.53
CA GLU A 65 4.89 8.11 -3.30
C GLU A 65 3.76 8.69 -2.43
N LEU A 66 2.52 8.24 -2.61
CA LEU A 66 1.40 8.64 -1.74
C LEU A 66 1.66 8.24 -0.28
N PHE A 67 2.07 6.99 -0.02
CA PHE A 67 2.38 6.53 1.34
C PHE A 67 3.64 7.18 1.91
N TYR A 68 4.63 7.51 1.07
CA TYR A 68 5.77 8.33 1.46
C TYR A 68 5.30 9.71 1.94
N PHE A 69 4.43 10.38 1.18
CA PHE A 69 3.89 11.68 1.56
C PHE A 69 3.09 11.59 2.87
N ILE A 70 2.24 10.57 3.04
CA ILE A 70 1.47 10.35 4.27
C ILE A 70 2.41 10.15 5.47
N ARG A 71 3.53 9.42 5.29
CA ARG A 71 4.54 9.20 6.33
C ARG A 71 5.24 10.50 6.74
N GLU A 72 5.72 11.28 5.77
CA GLU A 72 6.47 12.52 6.03
C GLU A 72 5.58 13.66 6.55
N SER A 73 4.30 13.66 6.20
CA SER A 73 3.37 14.74 6.57
C SER A 73 2.95 14.75 8.04
N GLU A 74 3.42 13.81 8.88
CA GLU A 74 3.01 13.57 10.28
C GLU A 74 1.53 13.98 10.49
N PRO A 75 0.56 13.20 10.01
CA PRO A 75 -0.78 13.70 9.82
C PRO A 75 -1.46 13.97 11.15
N LYS A 76 -1.32 15.21 11.66
CA LYS A 76 -2.01 15.69 12.86
C LYS A 76 -3.52 15.82 12.63
N LYS A 77 -4.00 15.73 11.37
CA LYS A 77 -5.41 15.80 10.96
C LYS A 77 -5.69 15.14 9.60
N THR A 78 -5.42 13.87 9.40
CA THR A 78 -6.07 13.14 8.29
C THR A 78 -7.36 12.50 8.80
N ASN A 79 -8.46 12.72 8.07
CA ASN A 79 -9.74 12.10 8.38
C ASN A 79 -9.67 10.64 7.92
N TYR A 80 -9.54 9.70 8.85
CA TYR A 80 -9.51 8.25 8.59
C TYR A 80 -10.90 7.64 8.39
N SER A 81 -11.92 8.47 8.14
CA SER A 81 -13.28 8.03 7.88
C SER A 81 -13.52 8.05 6.38
N VAL A 82 -13.78 6.89 5.77
CA VAL A 82 -14.49 6.87 4.49
C VAL A 82 -15.91 7.35 4.81
N SER A 83 -16.31 8.49 4.25
CA SER A 83 -17.72 8.89 4.22
C SER A 83 -18.50 7.75 3.59
N GLN A 84 -19.38 7.13 4.40
CA GLN A 84 -20.25 6.03 4.02
C GLN A 84 -20.91 6.36 2.68
N ILE A 85 -20.51 5.63 1.62
CA ILE A 85 -21.29 5.51 0.40
C ILE A 85 -22.11 4.24 0.56
#